data_AF-A0A7J6U089-F1
#
_entry.id   AF-A0A7J6U089-F1
#
_cell.length_a   1.000
_cell.length_b   1.000
_cell.length_c   1.000
_cell.angle_alpha   90.00
_cell.angle_beta   90.00
_cell.angle_gamma   90.00
#
_symmetry.space_group_name_H-M   'P 1'
#
loop_
_entity.id
_entity.type
_entity.pdbx_description
1 polymer ?
#
loop_
_entity_poly.entity_id
_entity_poly.type
_entity_poly.pdbx_seq_one_letter_code
_entity_poly.pdbx_strand_id
1 'polypeptide(L)'
;MRLMCSSAVVAVAVIQYVFSQPYEPTPLGYDYDALEPYIDAETMRVHHVSHYKAYADKFSSAARQLRSMPEYKYLAKLGIDGLLSKLDEVPVALRDRIRNNGGGYVNHELFFASMSKDGGGEP
;
A
#
# COMPACT_ATOMS: atom_id res chain seq x y z
N MET A 1 32.77 -17.21 18.36
CA MET A 1 32.67 -16.90 16.92
C MET A 1 31.72 -17.89 16.26
N ARG A 2 30.46 -17.50 16.07
CA ARG A 2 29.55 -18.07 15.04
C ARG A 2 28.62 -16.93 14.61
N LEU A 3 28.99 -16.24 13.54
CA LEU A 3 28.06 -15.42 12.78
C LEU A 3 27.04 -16.39 12.17
N MET A 4 25.78 -16.28 12.59
CA MET A 4 24.67 -16.87 11.85
C MET A 4 24.02 -15.77 11.00
N CYS A 5 23.90 -16.09 9.72
CA CYS A 5 23.53 -15.22 8.61
C CYS A 5 22.11 -14.63 8.79
N SER A 6 22.00 -13.31 8.74
CA SER A 6 20.78 -12.52 8.90
C SER A 6 19.98 -12.39 7.60
N SER A 7 19.68 -13.51 6.93
CA SER A 7 18.91 -13.51 5.66
C SER A 7 17.43 -13.80 5.88
N ALA A 8 17.09 -14.62 6.88
CA ALA A 8 15.71 -15.03 7.16
C ALA A 8 14.88 -13.93 7.86
N VAL A 9 15.52 -13.07 8.66
CA VAL A 9 14.84 -12.02 9.42
C VAL A 9 14.29 -10.91 8.51
N VAL A 10 15.03 -10.56 7.44
CA VAL A 10 14.60 -9.55 6.46
C VAL A 10 13.43 -10.04 5.61
N ALA A 11 13.47 -11.29 5.13
CA ALA A 11 12.37 -11.88 4.35
C ALA A 11 11.07 -12.03 5.18
N VAL A 12 11.17 -12.37 6.46
CA VAL A 12 10.00 -12.45 7.36
C VAL A 12 9.42 -11.06 7.64
N ALA A 13 10.25 -10.02 7.78
CA ALA A 13 9.77 -8.65 7.96
C ALA A 13 9.04 -8.10 6.73
N VAL A 14 9.54 -8.39 5.51
CA VAL A 14 8.89 -8.00 4.25
C VAL A 14 7.54 -8.73 4.09
N ILE A 15 7.47 -10.02 4.40
CA ILE A 15 6.22 -10.79 4.34
C ILE A 15 5.22 -10.33 5.39
N GLN A 16 5.65 -9.99 6.61
CA GLN A 16 4.76 -9.44 7.64
C GLN A 16 4.22 -8.06 7.29
N TYR A 17 4.98 -7.25 6.55
CA TYR A 17 4.54 -5.93 6.10
C TYR A 17 3.38 -6.01 5.09
N VAL A 18 3.43 -6.98 4.16
CA VAL A 18 2.38 -7.25 3.15
C VAL A 18 1.04 -7.68 3.79
N PHE A 19 1.10 -8.27 4.99
CA PHE A 19 -0.09 -8.70 5.75
C PHE A 19 -0.42 -7.78 6.95
N SER A 20 0.31 -6.67 7.14
CA SER A 20 0.08 -5.82 8.30
C SER A 20 -1.23 -5.05 8.17
N GLN A 21 -2.07 -5.22 9.19
CA GLN A 21 -3.21 -4.36 9.44
C GLN A 21 -2.92 -3.58 10.71
N PRO A 22 -3.05 -2.25 10.70
CA PRO A 22 -3.59 -1.39 9.63
C PRO A 22 -2.63 -1.10 8.46
N TYR A 23 -3.17 -0.85 7.25
CA TYR A 23 -2.40 -0.27 6.15
C TYR A 23 -2.14 1.20 6.45
N GLU A 24 -0.91 1.67 6.18
CA GLU A 24 -0.47 3.05 6.45
C GLU A 24 0.42 3.54 5.31
N PRO A 25 0.41 4.84 4.98
CA PRO A 25 1.34 5.40 4.01
C PRO A 25 2.80 5.14 4.39
N THR A 26 3.58 4.56 3.47
CA THR A 26 5.03 4.48 3.61
C THR A 26 5.62 5.90 3.62
N PRO A 27 6.48 6.26 4.60
CA PRO A 27 7.15 7.54 4.60
C PRO A 27 7.92 7.78 3.29
N LEU A 28 7.88 9.01 2.77
CA LEU A 28 8.68 9.35 1.60
C LEU A 28 10.17 9.20 1.91
N GLY A 29 10.93 8.66 0.96
CA GLY A 29 12.39 8.56 1.03
C GLY A 29 13.13 9.85 0.67
N TYR A 30 12.40 10.95 0.48
CA TYR A 30 12.88 12.26 0.07
C TYR A 30 11.94 13.35 0.61
N ASP A 31 12.45 14.58 0.68
CA ASP A 31 11.68 15.75 1.12
C ASP A 31 10.57 16.10 0.13
N TYR A 32 9.52 16.80 0.59
CA TYR A 32 8.36 17.12 -0.26
C TYR A 32 8.69 18.00 -1.46
N ASP A 33 9.72 18.84 -1.37
CA ASP A 33 10.20 19.73 -2.44
C ASP A 33 11.29 19.09 -3.31
N ALA A 34 11.68 17.84 -3.05
CA ALA A 34 12.78 17.18 -3.75
C ALA A 34 12.52 16.91 -5.25
N LEU A 35 11.27 17.06 -5.71
CA LEU A 35 10.86 16.84 -7.10
C LEU A 35 10.57 18.15 -7.86
N GLU A 36 10.82 19.32 -7.25
CA GLU A 36 10.80 20.60 -7.96
C GLU A 36 11.86 20.62 -9.08
N PRO A 37 11.60 21.24 -10.25
CA PRO A 37 10.40 22.00 -10.62
C PRO A 37 9.30 21.14 -11.29
N TYR A 38 9.38 19.81 -11.20
CA TYR A 38 8.51 18.90 -11.95
C TYR A 38 7.20 18.61 -11.21
N ILE A 39 7.26 18.50 -9.88
CA ILE A 39 6.09 18.38 -9.01
C ILE A 39 6.32 19.30 -7.81
N ASP A 40 5.36 20.18 -7.53
CA ASP A 40 5.49 21.16 -6.45
C ASP A 40 5.34 20.53 -5.06
N ALA A 41 5.99 21.15 -4.08
CA ALA A 41 6.05 20.63 -2.71
C ALA A 41 4.67 20.51 -2.04
N GLU A 42 3.75 21.43 -2.31
CA GLU A 42 2.41 21.42 -1.71
C GLU A 42 1.57 20.27 -2.28
N THR A 43 1.64 20.03 -3.59
CA THR A 43 1.05 18.84 -4.21
C THR A 43 1.60 17.57 -3.56
N MET A 44 2.93 17.40 -3.44
CA MET A 44 3.52 16.21 -2.84
C MET A 44 3.04 15.97 -1.40
N ARG A 45 2.97 17.04 -0.60
CA ARG A 45 2.51 16.97 0.78
C ARG A 45 1.04 16.58 0.88
N VAL A 46 0.16 17.22 0.13
CA VAL A 46 -1.29 16.92 0.16
C VAL A 46 -1.57 15.53 -0.42
N HIS A 47 -0.88 15.16 -1.50
CA HIS A 47 -1.03 13.86 -2.16
C HIS A 47 -0.64 12.71 -1.22
N HIS A 48 0.47 12.83 -0.48
CA HIS A 48 0.91 11.82 0.48
C HIS A 48 0.09 11.83 1.78
N VAL A 49 0.00 12.98 2.46
CA VAL A 49 -0.60 13.04 3.80
C VAL A 49 -2.13 12.90 3.77
N SER A 50 -2.79 13.33 2.68
CA SER A 50 -4.25 13.30 2.58
C SER A 50 -4.74 12.18 1.67
N HIS A 51 -4.40 12.20 0.38
CA HIS A 51 -4.99 11.25 -0.59
C HIS A 51 -4.53 9.81 -0.33
N TYR A 52 -3.22 9.59 -0.19
CA TYR A 52 -2.70 8.25 0.07
C TYR A 52 -3.22 7.69 1.41
N LYS A 53 -3.19 8.50 2.48
CA LYS A 53 -3.78 8.14 3.78
C LYS A 53 -5.27 7.80 3.70
N ALA A 54 -6.05 8.57 2.95
CA ALA A 54 -7.49 8.32 2.80
C ALA A 54 -7.77 6.98 2.12
N TYR A 55 -6.96 6.56 1.15
CA TYR A 55 -7.07 5.23 0.55
C TYR A 55 -6.72 4.13 1.55
N ALA A 56 -5.63 4.28 2.31
CA ALA A 56 -5.22 3.34 3.35
C ALA A 56 -6.33 3.11 4.40
N ASP A 57 -6.94 4.20 4.90
CA ASP A 57 -8.01 4.16 5.90
C ASP A 57 -9.28 3.49 5.39
N LYS A 58 -9.74 3.90 4.20
CA LYS A 58 -10.96 3.37 3.58
C LYS A 58 -10.80 1.90 3.22
N PHE A 59 -9.63 1.50 2.71
CA PHE A 59 -9.35 0.10 2.42
C PHE A 59 -9.30 -0.74 3.70
N SER A 60 -8.58 -0.28 4.73
CA SER A 60 -8.52 -0.94 6.04
C SER A 60 -9.93 -1.14 6.65
N SER A 61 -10.81 -0.16 6.49
CA SER A 61 -12.21 -0.26 6.91
C SER A 61 -12.99 -1.34 6.14
N ALA A 62 -12.87 -1.37 4.81
CA ALA A 62 -13.51 -2.39 3.98
C ALA A 62 -12.97 -3.80 4.27
N ALA A 63 -11.66 -3.94 4.47
CA ALA A 63 -11.01 -5.21 4.80
C ALA A 63 -11.44 -5.73 6.20
N ARG A 64 -11.64 -4.84 7.18
CA ARG A 64 -12.24 -5.19 8.49
C ARG A 64 -13.67 -5.71 8.33
N GLN A 65 -14.48 -5.06 7.50
CA GLN A 65 -15.85 -5.52 7.23
C GLN A 65 -15.86 -6.90 6.55
N LEU A 66 -14.96 -7.13 5.58
CA LEU A 66 -14.81 -8.44 4.95
C LEU A 66 -14.43 -9.53 5.98
N ARG A 67 -13.51 -9.23 6.90
CA ARG A 67 -13.11 -10.15 7.99
C ARG A 67 -14.25 -10.56 8.90
N SER A 68 -15.23 -9.69 9.13
CA SER A 68 -16.41 -10.01 9.93
C SER A 68 -17.42 -10.92 9.24
N MET A 69 -17.27 -11.19 7.94
CA MET A 69 -18.18 -12.05 7.17
C MET A 69 -17.64 -13.50 7.14
N PRO A 70 -18.28 -14.48 7.82
CA PRO A 70 -17.75 -15.84 7.94
C PRO A 70 -17.50 -16.55 6.60
N GLU A 71 -18.39 -16.33 5.62
CA GLU A 71 -18.32 -16.92 4.28
C GLU A 71 -17.10 -16.46 3.47
N TYR A 72 -16.52 -15.31 3.79
CA TYR A 72 -15.42 -14.68 3.05
C TYR A 72 -14.10 -14.67 3.84
N LYS A 73 -14.00 -15.45 4.93
CA LYS A 73 -12.79 -15.54 5.76
C LYS A 73 -11.54 -15.92 4.97
N TYR A 74 -11.68 -16.66 3.88
CA TYR A 74 -10.56 -17.04 3.03
C TYR A 74 -9.99 -15.84 2.27
N LEU A 75 -10.85 -14.97 1.70
CA LEU A 75 -10.43 -13.73 1.02
C LEU A 75 -9.72 -12.79 1.98
N ALA A 76 -10.21 -12.69 3.21
CA ALA A 76 -9.62 -11.85 4.25
C ALA A 76 -8.15 -12.20 4.60
N LYS A 77 -7.67 -13.40 4.25
CA LYS A 77 -6.28 -13.83 4.48
C LYS A 77 -5.33 -13.52 3.32
N LEU A 78 -5.85 -13.09 2.17
CA LEU A 78 -5.07 -12.96 0.94
C LEU A 78 -4.20 -11.69 0.87
N GLY A 79 -4.34 -10.77 1.82
CA GLY A 79 -3.71 -9.45 1.74
C GLY A 79 -4.29 -8.60 0.61
N ILE A 80 -3.72 -7.41 0.38
CA ILE A 80 -4.23 -6.45 -0.60
C ILE A 80 -4.13 -6.97 -2.03
N ASP A 81 -2.99 -7.52 -2.42
CA ASP A 81 -2.74 -8.01 -3.77
C ASP A 81 -3.66 -9.16 -4.14
N GLY A 82 -3.85 -10.10 -3.22
CA GLY A 82 -4.74 -11.23 -3.45
C GLY A 82 -6.21 -10.83 -3.44
N LEU A 83 -6.62 -9.82 -2.66
CA LEU A 83 -7.96 -9.24 -2.74
C LEU A 83 -8.22 -8.52 -4.07
N LEU A 84 -7.25 -7.75 -4.55
CA LEU A 84 -7.33 -7.05 -5.84
C LEU A 84 -7.30 -8.01 -7.02
N SER A 85 -6.64 -9.16 -6.88
CA SER A 85 -6.58 -10.21 -7.91
C SER A 85 -7.84 -11.08 -7.98
N LYS A 86 -8.74 -10.98 -6.98
CA LYS A 86 -9.97 -11.80 -6.84
C LYS A 86 -11.21 -10.93 -6.58
N LEU A 87 -11.29 -9.77 -7.22
CA LEU A 87 -12.37 -8.80 -7.01
C LEU A 87 -13.76 -9.35 -7.35
N ASP A 88 -13.86 -10.33 -8.25
CA ASP A 88 -15.08 -11.03 -8.60
C ASP A 88 -15.63 -11.85 -7.42
N GLU A 89 -14.75 -12.46 -6.62
CA GLU A 89 -15.09 -13.21 -5.41
C GLU A 89 -15.44 -12.31 -4.21
N VAL A 90 -15.02 -11.03 -4.23
CA VAL A 90 -15.36 -10.07 -3.17
C VAL A 90 -16.88 -9.78 -3.17
N PRO A 91 -17.53 -9.74 -1.98
CA PRO A 91 -18.95 -9.39 -1.86
C PRO A 91 -19.27 -8.10 -2.60
N VAL A 92 -20.38 -8.08 -3.36
CA VAL A 92 -20.81 -6.91 -4.14
C VAL A 92 -20.84 -5.64 -3.30
N ALA A 93 -21.31 -5.72 -2.06
CA ALA A 93 -21.40 -4.60 -1.11
C ALA A 93 -20.02 -4.02 -0.66
N LEU A 94 -18.92 -4.72 -0.91
CA LEU A 94 -17.56 -4.31 -0.58
C LEU A 94 -16.67 -4.13 -1.82
N ARG A 95 -17.05 -4.69 -2.97
CA ARG A 95 -16.20 -4.76 -4.17
C ARG A 95 -15.64 -3.42 -4.61
N ASP A 96 -16.49 -2.40 -4.76
CA ASP A 96 -16.03 -1.08 -5.18
C ASP A 96 -15.12 -0.42 -4.13
N ARG A 97 -15.41 -0.62 -2.84
CA ARG A 97 -14.57 -0.08 -1.76
C ARG A 97 -13.21 -0.75 -1.72
N ILE A 98 -13.14 -2.08 -1.92
CA ILE A 98 -11.87 -2.81 -2.02
C ILE A 98 -11.12 -2.42 -3.29
N ARG A 99 -11.76 -2.43 -4.47
CA ARG A 99 -11.13 -2.05 -5.73
C ARG A 99 -10.58 -0.63 -5.68
N ASN A 100 -11.41 0.34 -5.36
CA ASN A 100 -11.05 1.75 -5.51
C ASN A 100 -10.03 2.18 -4.46
N ASN A 101 -10.18 1.75 -3.20
CA ASN A 101 -9.27 2.16 -2.13
C ASN A 101 -8.04 1.26 -2.01
N GLY A 102 -8.18 -0.04 -2.25
CA GLY A 102 -7.04 -0.95 -2.32
C GLY A 102 -6.16 -0.63 -3.53
N GLY A 103 -6.76 -0.48 -4.71
CA GLY A 103 -6.03 -0.03 -5.90
C GLY A 103 -5.44 1.36 -5.72
N GLY A 104 -6.19 2.30 -5.12
CA GLY A 104 -5.67 3.62 -4.76
C GLY A 104 -4.41 3.53 -3.89
N TYR A 105 -4.43 2.72 -2.83
CA TYR A 105 -3.28 2.52 -1.95
C TYR A 105 -2.06 1.96 -2.72
N VAL A 106 -2.22 0.84 -3.44
CA VAL A 106 -1.13 0.19 -4.18
C VAL A 106 -0.54 1.11 -5.24
N ASN A 107 -1.40 1.85 -5.96
CA ASN A 107 -0.94 2.78 -7.00
C ASN A 107 -0.09 3.90 -6.41
N HIS A 108 -0.42 4.42 -5.22
CA HIS A 108 0.36 5.49 -4.58
C HIS A 108 1.67 4.96 -4.01
N GLU A 109 1.66 3.75 -3.42
CA GLU A 109 2.89 3.09 -2.98
C GLU A 109 3.88 2.95 -4.14
N LEU A 110 3.41 2.44 -5.28
CA LEU A 110 4.21 2.33 -6.49
C LEU A 110 4.67 3.71 -7.01
N PHE A 111 3.76 4.69 -7.07
CA PHE A 111 4.04 6.02 -7.58
C PHE A 111 5.17 6.71 -6.81
N PHE A 112 5.08 6.79 -5.48
CA PHE A 112 6.10 7.44 -4.67
C PHE A 112 7.44 6.68 -4.68
N ALA A 113 7.42 5.35 -4.72
CA ALA A 113 8.63 4.53 -4.82
C ALA A 113 9.34 4.65 -6.17
N SER A 114 8.64 5.08 -7.22
CA SER A 114 9.16 5.18 -8.59
C SER A 114 9.77 6.54 -8.91
N MET A 115 9.83 7.46 -7.95
CA MET A 115 10.35 8.81 -8.14
C MET A 115 11.61 9.04 -7.29
N SER A 116 12.49 9.92 -7.77
CA SER A 116 13.73 10.29 -7.09
C SER A 116 14.15 11.69 -7.51
N LYS A 117 14.79 12.43 -6.58
CA LYS A 117 15.41 13.74 -6.86
C LYS A 117 16.47 13.68 -7.96
N ASP A 118 17.15 12.53 -8.08
CA ASP A 118 18.22 12.28 -9.05
C ASP A 118 17.73 11.34 -10.19
N GLY A 119 16.41 11.24 -10.38
CA GLY A 119 15.81 10.41 -11.44
C GLY A 119 15.89 11.03 -12.83
N GLY A 120 15.33 10.33 -13.82
CA GLY A 120 15.37 10.70 -15.24
C GLY A 120 16.49 9.99 -16.02
N GLY A 121 16.71 10.40 -17.27
CA GLY A 121 17.64 9.74 -18.20
C GLY A 121 16.97 8.61 -19.00
N GLU A 122 17.78 7.67 -19.48
CA GLU A 122 17.33 6.46 -20.18
C GLU A 122 17.11 5.30 -19.18
N PRO A 123 16.16 4.37 -19.45
CA PRO A 123 15.97 3.15 -18.66
C PRO A 123 17.21 2.24 -18.55
#